data_AF-A0A9X2VJ31-F1
#
_entry.id   AF-A0A9X2VJ31-F1
#
_cell.length_a   1.000
_cell.length_b   1.000
_cell.length_c   1.000
_cell.angle_alpha   90.00
_cell.angle_beta   90.00
_cell.angle_gamma   90.00
#
_symmetry.space_group_name_H-M   'P 1'
#
loop_
_entity.id
_entity.type
_entity.pdbx_description
1 polymer ?
#
loop_
_entity_poly.entity_id
_entity_poly.type
_entity_poly.pdbx_seq_one_letter_code
_entity_poly.pdbx_strand_id
1 'polypeptide(L)'
;MDTTSAQQSLWLKSLPAPARPTLRGEHVYDVAVVGGGVAGLTAALLLKRQGLTVAVVEADRIGSGASGNNTAKVTALQSTVYSTISSRHGEPTAKSYADASQAGVALLARLVREEGIDCGLRHAPAFTYAFTPEEVGAVEDELAATRAAGLPVSADADLDVPFPVHAAVRLDDQIALHPVRYLLGLAAAVDGDGSAVFEHSRVERLHDGEPCRVDTGEGSVSARRVVVATHYPVFDRGLYFARLETTRSYCVAATLASGEPPTGLAISAGSPSWSLSAYDGQLIVCGRGHSTGDPAGSPYEDLEAFARKHWDVEAITHRWSAQDPTSYDHLPMIGPYLPGSDRLLVATGFMKWGLATATFAATILADAVAGTPNPWASVFSPHRLSLKSLPDLLRMNASTGLDLVGARVKPADASSSDDLPAGQAHVVRDGLGKMGVYRDRAGELHGVSLRCTHLGCLVAFNAAETTWDCPCHGSRFDVDGAVLEGPATRPLPRREPK
;
A
#
# COMPACT_ATOMS: atom_id res chain seq x y z
N MET A 1 -12.87 16.75 4.16
CA MET A 1 -13.93 15.77 4.49
C MET A 1 -13.32 14.39 4.43
N ASP A 2 -13.65 13.52 5.39
CA ASP A 2 -12.96 12.24 5.56
C ASP A 2 -13.55 11.18 4.63
N THR A 3 -12.69 10.53 3.84
CA THR A 3 -13.05 9.36 3.01
C THR A 3 -13.72 8.26 3.83
N THR A 4 -14.37 7.29 3.18
CA THR A 4 -14.91 6.10 3.87
C THR A 4 -13.84 5.47 4.76
N SER A 5 -12.62 5.26 4.25
CA SER A 5 -11.51 4.71 5.04
C SER A 5 -11.12 5.59 6.22
N ALA A 6 -11.02 6.91 6.05
CA ALA A 6 -10.66 7.82 7.14
C ALA A 6 -11.69 7.83 8.28
N GLN A 7 -12.98 7.65 7.96
CA GLN A 7 -14.05 7.61 8.96
C GLN A 7 -14.26 6.24 9.60
N GLN A 8 -14.10 5.17 8.82
CA GLN A 8 -14.62 3.85 9.16
C GLN A 8 -13.54 2.77 9.25
N SER A 9 -12.27 3.07 9.03
CA SER A 9 -11.20 2.08 9.17
C SER A 9 -11.09 1.55 10.60
N LEU A 10 -11.03 0.22 10.71
CA LEU A 10 -10.84 -0.48 11.97
C LEU A 10 -9.56 -0.03 12.68
N TRP A 11 -8.52 0.25 11.90
CA TRP A 11 -7.19 0.51 12.45
C TRP A 11 -6.96 2.00 12.72
N LEU A 12 -7.44 2.89 11.83
CA LEU A 12 -7.19 4.32 11.94
C LEU A 12 -7.86 4.95 13.17
N LYS A 13 -8.84 4.27 13.79
CA LYS A 13 -9.41 4.65 15.10
C LYS A 13 -8.37 4.76 16.21
N SER A 14 -7.21 4.10 16.09
CA SER A 14 -6.09 4.22 17.04
C SER A 14 -5.17 5.42 16.76
N LEU A 15 -5.41 6.20 15.70
CA LEU A 15 -4.63 7.39 15.40
C LEU A 15 -4.76 8.56 16.39
N PRO A 16 -5.75 8.73 17.29
CA PRO A 16 -5.77 9.83 18.27
C PRO A 16 -4.56 9.91 19.26
N ALA A 17 -3.43 9.28 18.95
CA ALA A 17 -2.13 9.47 19.56
C ALA A 17 -1.64 10.93 19.45
N PRO A 18 -0.73 11.38 20.35
CA PRO A 18 -0.13 12.71 20.29
C PRO A 18 0.45 13.03 18.90
N ALA A 19 0.09 14.19 18.36
CA ALA A 19 0.63 14.67 17.10
C ALA A 19 2.14 14.92 17.23
N ARG A 20 2.89 14.57 16.19
CA ARG A 20 4.32 14.88 16.08
C ARG A 20 4.51 16.27 15.47
N PRO A 21 5.66 16.92 15.72
CA PRO A 21 5.89 18.27 15.20
C PRO A 21 5.87 18.30 13.67
N THR A 22 5.41 19.41 13.11
CA THR A 22 5.64 19.76 11.71
C THR A 22 7.10 20.18 11.51
N LEU A 23 7.71 19.75 10.41
CA LEU A 23 9.05 20.19 10.02
C LEU A 23 9.04 21.69 9.73
N ARG A 24 9.78 22.46 10.53
CA ARG A 24 9.91 23.92 10.40
C ARG A 24 11.36 24.35 10.39
N GLY A 25 11.72 25.24 9.48
CA GLY A 25 13.11 25.72 9.34
C GLY A 25 14.03 24.68 8.71
N GLU A 26 15.34 24.86 8.89
CA GLU A 26 16.37 24.03 8.26
C GLU A 26 17.03 23.10 9.27
N HIS A 27 17.14 21.82 8.92
CA HIS A 27 17.73 20.79 9.77
C HIS A 27 18.76 19.96 9.02
N VAL A 28 19.69 19.35 9.76
CA VAL A 28 20.73 18.47 9.21
C VAL A 28 20.70 17.13 9.93
N TYR A 29 20.67 16.05 9.17
CA TYR A 29 20.70 14.67 9.66
C TYR A 29 21.63 13.82 8.78
N ASP A 30 22.05 12.65 9.24
CA ASP A 30 22.80 11.72 8.38
C ASP A 30 21.92 11.16 7.25
N VAL A 31 20.67 10.82 7.58
CA VAL A 31 19.69 10.26 6.65
C VAL A 31 18.34 10.95 6.75
N ALA A 32 17.75 11.31 5.61
CA ALA A 32 16.34 11.69 5.52
C ALA A 32 15.51 10.53 4.98
N VAL A 33 14.44 10.15 5.65
CA VAL A 33 13.48 9.13 5.23
C VAL A 33 12.18 9.81 4.86
N VAL A 34 11.78 9.71 3.59
CA VAL A 34 10.53 10.29 3.08
C VAL A 34 9.44 9.22 3.13
N GLY A 35 8.44 9.42 3.99
CA GLY A 35 7.33 8.50 4.25
C GLY A 35 7.42 7.79 5.60
N GLY A 36 6.41 7.98 6.44
CA GLY A 36 6.24 7.39 7.77
C GLY A 36 5.41 6.11 7.80
N GLY A 37 5.47 5.31 6.74
CA GLY A 37 4.88 3.97 6.68
C GLY A 37 5.82 2.89 7.22
N VAL A 38 5.42 1.62 7.11
CA VAL A 38 6.19 0.47 7.63
C VAL A 38 7.63 0.41 7.08
N ALA A 39 7.82 0.69 5.79
CA ALA A 39 9.14 0.70 5.15
C ALA A 39 10.04 1.80 5.74
N GLY A 40 9.53 3.03 5.80
CA GLY A 40 10.29 4.18 6.26
C GLY A 40 10.64 4.10 7.74
N LEU A 41 9.67 3.77 8.60
CA LEU A 41 9.91 3.66 10.04
C LEU A 41 10.85 2.51 10.41
N THR A 42 10.70 1.36 9.75
CA THR A 42 11.63 0.24 9.97
C THR A 42 13.04 0.60 9.51
N ALA A 43 13.19 1.21 8.33
CA ALA A 43 14.49 1.67 7.85
C ALA A 43 15.12 2.71 8.78
N ALA A 44 14.34 3.70 9.22
CA ALA A 44 14.79 4.72 10.15
C ALA A 44 15.29 4.13 11.48
N LEU A 45 14.56 3.18 12.05
CA LEU A 45 14.97 2.52 13.30
C LEU A 45 16.26 1.72 13.12
N LEU A 46 16.38 0.95 12.03
CA LEU A 46 17.61 0.19 11.76
C LEU A 46 18.82 1.09 11.52
N LEU A 47 18.65 2.21 10.81
CA LEU A 47 19.70 3.21 10.58
C LEU A 47 20.09 3.92 11.87
N LYS A 48 19.12 4.29 12.71
CA LYS A 48 19.37 4.85 14.05
C LYS A 48 20.20 3.89 14.91
N ARG A 49 19.88 2.59 14.88
CA ARG A 49 20.64 1.54 15.59
C ARG A 49 22.07 1.35 15.06
N GLN A 50 22.37 1.82 13.85
CA GLN A 50 23.75 1.90 13.33
C GLN A 50 24.50 3.16 13.78
N GLY A 51 23.89 4.01 14.62
CA GLY A 51 24.48 5.24 15.15
C GLY A 51 24.29 6.47 14.26
N LEU A 52 23.39 6.40 13.27
CA LEU A 52 23.06 7.54 12.39
C LEU A 52 21.92 8.38 12.96
N THR A 53 21.99 9.69 12.75
CA THR A 53 20.86 10.60 12.99
C THR A 53 19.89 10.56 11.82
N VAL A 54 18.59 10.38 12.11
CA VAL A 54 17.56 10.17 11.07
C VAL A 54 16.40 11.15 11.23
N ALA A 55 15.98 11.77 10.14
CA ALA A 55 14.70 12.48 10.05
C ALA A 55 13.70 11.67 9.24
N VAL A 56 12.57 11.29 9.85
CA VAL A 56 11.40 10.76 9.12
C VAL A 56 10.47 11.91 8.81
N VAL A 57 10.10 12.07 7.54
CA VAL A 57 9.26 13.16 7.06
C VAL A 57 7.99 12.57 6.44
N GLU A 58 6.88 12.66 7.17
CA GLU A 58 5.55 12.16 6.78
C GLU A 58 4.64 13.32 6.36
N ALA A 59 3.92 13.15 5.25
CA ALA A 59 3.07 14.17 4.65
C ALA A 59 1.78 14.40 5.45
N ASP A 60 1.26 13.37 6.10
CA ASP A 60 0.09 13.43 6.97
C ASP A 60 0.47 12.91 8.37
N ARG A 61 -0.18 11.84 8.85
CA ARG A 61 0.11 11.25 10.16
C ARG A 61 0.74 9.88 9.99
N ILE A 62 1.57 9.50 10.96
CA ILE A 62 2.22 8.19 10.95
C ILE A 62 1.18 7.08 10.80
N GLY A 63 1.36 6.27 9.75
CA GLY A 63 0.51 5.14 9.45
C GLY A 63 -0.88 5.48 8.89
N SER A 64 -1.22 6.72 8.55
CA SER A 64 -2.55 7.04 7.99
C SER A 64 -2.78 6.53 6.56
N GLY A 65 -1.71 6.24 5.82
CA GLY A 65 -1.75 5.69 4.45
C GLY A 65 -2.00 4.18 4.38
N ALA A 66 -1.47 3.53 3.34
CA ALA A 66 -1.64 2.09 3.09
C ALA A 66 -1.22 1.19 4.27
N SER A 67 -0.18 1.60 5.02
CA SER A 67 0.30 0.83 6.18
C SER A 67 -0.73 0.74 7.32
N GLY A 68 -1.63 1.71 7.49
CA GLY A 68 -2.72 1.65 8.46
C GLY A 68 -4.07 1.24 7.88
N ASN A 69 -4.15 0.94 6.59
CA ASN A 69 -5.38 0.48 5.93
C ASN A 69 -5.24 -0.94 5.35
N ASN A 70 -4.26 -1.71 5.84
CA ASN A 70 -4.03 -3.08 5.38
C ASN A 70 -4.92 -4.12 6.11
N THR A 71 -4.60 -5.40 5.94
CA THR A 71 -5.34 -6.54 6.51
C THR A 71 -4.73 -7.09 7.79
N ALA A 72 -3.75 -6.39 8.38
CA ALA A 72 -3.02 -6.79 9.58
C ALA A 72 -2.21 -8.10 9.47
N LYS A 73 -2.04 -8.65 8.26
CA LYS A 73 -1.34 -9.92 8.00
C LYS A 73 0.16 -9.72 7.76
N VAL A 74 0.98 -10.39 8.55
CA VAL A 74 2.44 -10.46 8.41
C VAL A 74 2.80 -11.91 8.12
N THR A 75 2.99 -12.24 6.85
CA THR A 75 3.14 -13.62 6.39
C THR A 75 4.15 -13.74 5.25
N ALA A 76 4.88 -14.85 5.22
CA ALA A 76 5.67 -15.27 4.07
C ALA A 76 4.81 -16.00 3.03
N LEU A 77 3.69 -16.64 3.40
CA LEU A 77 2.74 -17.23 2.43
C LEU A 77 1.76 -16.16 1.93
N GLN A 78 1.82 -15.84 0.64
CA GLN A 78 1.31 -14.58 0.09
C GLN A 78 0.45 -14.80 -1.16
N SER A 79 -0.68 -15.51 -1.06
CA SER A 79 -1.48 -15.93 -2.22
C SER A 79 -0.65 -16.79 -3.19
N THR A 80 -0.66 -16.51 -4.50
CA THR A 80 0.05 -17.26 -5.55
C THR A 80 1.41 -16.63 -5.94
N VAL A 81 2.10 -16.00 -4.99
CA VAL A 81 3.32 -15.23 -5.26
C VAL A 81 4.50 -16.12 -5.65
N TYR A 82 4.67 -17.30 -5.05
CA TYR A 82 5.85 -18.13 -5.33
C TYR A 82 5.78 -18.81 -6.69
N SER A 83 4.61 -19.29 -7.10
CA SER A 83 4.37 -19.82 -8.44
C SER A 83 4.61 -18.74 -9.51
N THR A 84 4.14 -17.50 -9.24
CA THR A 84 4.37 -16.33 -10.11
C THR A 84 5.85 -16.00 -10.23
N ILE A 85 6.57 -15.87 -9.11
CA ILE A 85 8.01 -15.54 -9.11
C ILE A 85 8.81 -16.66 -9.79
N SER A 86 8.50 -17.93 -9.49
CA SER A 86 9.20 -19.08 -10.09
C SER A 86 9.05 -19.10 -11.61
N SER A 87 7.84 -18.86 -12.13
CA SER A 87 7.60 -18.78 -13.58
C SER A 87 8.38 -17.63 -14.26
N ARG A 88 8.39 -16.45 -13.63
CA ARG A 88 9.00 -15.22 -14.19
C ARG A 88 10.51 -15.13 -14.02
N HIS A 89 11.04 -15.62 -12.91
CA HIS A 89 12.43 -15.38 -12.48
C HIS A 89 13.19 -16.65 -12.05
N GLY A 90 12.52 -17.80 -12.06
CA GLY A 90 13.09 -19.08 -11.65
C GLY A 90 13.10 -19.32 -10.15
N GLU A 91 13.27 -20.59 -9.80
CA GLU A 91 13.29 -21.10 -8.42
C GLU A 91 14.32 -20.41 -7.50
N PRO A 92 15.57 -20.08 -7.92
CA PRO A 92 16.51 -19.40 -7.03
C PRO A 92 16.02 -18.02 -6.55
N THR A 93 15.27 -17.31 -7.40
CA THR A 93 14.65 -16.03 -7.06
C THR A 93 13.48 -16.24 -6.10
N ALA A 94 12.64 -17.26 -6.34
CA ALA A 94 11.56 -17.62 -5.44
C ALA A 94 12.08 -18.02 -4.04
N LYS A 95 13.19 -18.76 -3.98
CA LYS A 95 13.90 -19.06 -2.74
C LYS A 95 14.41 -17.81 -2.04
N SER A 96 15.06 -16.90 -2.76
CA SER A 96 15.52 -15.63 -2.19
C SER A 96 14.37 -14.80 -1.61
N TYR A 97 13.20 -14.82 -2.26
CA TYR A 97 11.99 -14.19 -1.76
C TYR A 97 11.43 -14.87 -0.51
N ALA A 98 11.44 -16.21 -0.44
CA ALA A 98 11.05 -16.97 0.75
C ALA A 98 11.94 -16.65 1.94
N ASP A 99 13.26 -16.76 1.75
CA ASP A 99 14.25 -16.51 2.78
C ASP A 99 14.13 -15.06 3.32
N ALA A 100 13.99 -14.07 2.43
CA ALA A 100 13.78 -12.66 2.80
C ALA A 100 12.45 -12.42 3.53
N SER A 101 11.36 -13.04 3.06
CA SER A 101 10.03 -12.86 3.66
C SER A 101 9.95 -13.47 5.05
N GLN A 102 10.49 -14.67 5.27
CA GLN A 102 10.58 -15.27 6.61
C GLN A 102 11.45 -14.41 7.55
N ALA A 103 12.56 -13.88 7.06
CA ALA A 103 13.39 -12.96 7.83
C ALA A 103 12.65 -11.65 8.16
N GLY A 104 11.80 -11.15 7.26
CA GLY A 104 10.92 -10.00 7.49
C GLY A 104 9.90 -10.25 8.61
N VAL A 105 9.21 -11.41 8.59
CA VAL A 105 8.29 -11.84 9.65
C VAL A 105 9.02 -11.92 11.00
N ALA A 106 10.19 -12.57 11.03
CA ALA A 106 10.98 -12.72 12.24
C ALA A 106 11.54 -11.40 12.79
N LEU A 107 12.01 -10.50 11.91
CA LEU A 107 12.49 -9.17 12.29
C LEU A 107 11.36 -8.34 12.89
N LEU A 108 10.17 -8.35 12.27
CA LEU A 108 9.02 -7.62 12.81
C LEU A 108 8.69 -8.08 14.24
N ALA A 109 8.61 -9.40 14.46
CA ALA A 109 8.34 -9.98 15.78
C ALA A 109 9.40 -9.55 16.80
N ARG A 110 10.66 -9.55 16.38
CA ARG A 110 11.78 -9.10 17.21
C ARG A 110 11.68 -7.61 17.57
N LEU A 111 11.36 -6.75 16.62
CA LEU A 111 11.19 -5.30 16.86
C LEU A 111 10.05 -5.03 17.84
N VAL A 112 8.92 -5.73 17.70
CA VAL A 112 7.79 -5.63 18.66
C VAL A 112 8.25 -5.94 20.09
N ARG A 113 9.03 -7.01 20.26
CA ARG A 113 9.56 -7.40 21.58
C ARG A 113 10.61 -6.42 22.11
N GLU A 114 11.59 -6.05 21.30
CA GLU A 114 12.74 -5.22 21.70
C GLU A 114 12.31 -3.79 22.05
N GLU A 115 11.36 -3.23 21.30
CA GLU A 115 10.83 -1.89 21.52
C GLU A 115 9.60 -1.88 22.45
N GLY A 116 9.18 -3.04 22.97
CA GLY A 116 8.05 -3.14 23.90
C GLY A 116 6.72 -2.65 23.32
N ILE A 117 6.45 -2.92 22.04
CA ILE A 117 5.30 -2.35 21.32
C ILE A 117 4.02 -3.15 21.62
N ASP A 118 3.04 -2.51 22.26
CA ASP A 118 1.71 -3.08 22.46
C ASP A 118 0.84 -2.96 21.20
N CYS A 119 1.05 -3.87 20.25
CA CYS A 119 0.26 -3.97 19.02
C CYS A 119 -0.64 -5.22 18.97
N GLY A 120 -0.82 -5.93 20.09
CA GLY A 120 -1.61 -7.17 20.11
C GLY A 120 -1.09 -8.24 19.14
N LEU A 121 0.24 -8.37 19.03
CA LEU A 121 0.87 -9.38 18.18
C LEU A 121 0.40 -10.78 18.60
N ARG A 122 -0.08 -11.55 17.64
CA ARG A 122 -0.42 -12.97 17.81
C ARG A 122 0.15 -13.80 16.68
N HIS A 123 0.52 -15.04 17.00
CA HIS A 123 0.87 -16.04 15.99
C HIS A 123 -0.40 -16.70 15.43
N ALA A 124 -0.37 -17.03 14.15
CA ALA A 124 -1.45 -17.71 13.45
C ALA A 124 -0.90 -18.43 12.20
N PRO A 125 -1.55 -19.52 11.74
CA PRO A 125 -1.28 -20.06 10.42
C PRO A 125 -1.77 -19.12 9.32
N ALA A 126 -1.01 -19.03 8.23
CA ALA A 126 -1.45 -18.42 6.99
C ALA A 126 -1.89 -19.49 5.98
N PHE A 127 -2.85 -19.13 5.13
CA PHE A 127 -3.40 -20.03 4.13
C PHE A 127 -3.53 -19.36 2.76
N THR A 128 -3.09 -20.06 1.72
CA THR A 128 -3.55 -19.83 0.34
C THR A 128 -4.51 -20.96 -0.01
N TYR A 129 -5.77 -20.66 -0.28
CA TYR A 129 -6.81 -21.69 -0.44
C TYR A 129 -7.59 -21.59 -1.75
N ALA A 130 -8.23 -22.68 -2.15
CA ALA A 130 -9.11 -22.75 -3.30
C ALA A 130 -10.55 -22.62 -2.81
N PHE A 131 -11.18 -21.48 -3.11
CA PHE A 131 -12.59 -21.22 -2.79
C PHE A 131 -13.54 -21.98 -3.72
N THR A 132 -13.11 -22.28 -4.95
CA THR A 132 -13.85 -23.10 -5.91
C THR A 132 -12.98 -24.25 -6.45
N PRO A 133 -13.57 -25.30 -7.05
CA PRO A 133 -12.81 -26.39 -7.64
C PRO A 133 -11.83 -25.93 -8.75
N GLU A 134 -12.16 -24.87 -9.48
CA GLU A 134 -11.33 -24.33 -10.56
C GLU A 134 -10.03 -23.70 -10.03
N GLU A 135 -9.98 -23.32 -8.75
CA GLU A 135 -8.81 -22.71 -8.11
C GLU A 135 -7.79 -23.76 -7.61
N VAL A 136 -8.14 -25.05 -7.57
CA VAL A 136 -7.29 -26.12 -7.01
C VAL A 136 -5.91 -26.17 -7.68
N GLY A 137 -5.87 -26.09 -9.02
CA GLY A 137 -4.60 -26.14 -9.75
C GLY A 137 -3.65 -25.00 -9.37
N ALA A 138 -4.18 -23.78 -9.16
CA ALA A 138 -3.36 -22.65 -8.72
C ALA A 138 -2.79 -22.83 -7.30
N VAL A 139 -3.55 -23.47 -6.42
CA VAL A 139 -3.09 -23.81 -5.06
C VAL A 139 -2.05 -24.92 -5.08
N GLU A 140 -2.20 -25.93 -5.94
CA GLU A 140 -1.22 -27.00 -6.12
C GLU A 140 0.10 -26.49 -6.69
N ASP A 141 0.03 -25.60 -7.69
CA ASP A 141 1.21 -24.91 -8.25
C ASP A 141 1.93 -24.08 -7.17
N GLU A 142 1.16 -23.37 -6.33
CA GLU A 142 1.72 -22.60 -5.23
C GLU A 142 2.36 -23.50 -4.16
N LEU A 143 1.73 -24.62 -3.82
CA LEU A 143 2.29 -25.62 -2.89
C LEU A 143 3.64 -26.14 -3.39
N ALA A 144 3.73 -26.46 -4.68
CA ALA A 144 4.97 -26.94 -5.28
C ALA A 144 6.06 -25.85 -5.26
N ALA A 145 5.71 -24.63 -5.65
CA ALA A 145 6.65 -23.51 -5.70
C ALA A 145 7.16 -23.09 -4.30
N THR A 146 6.28 -23.05 -3.30
CA THR A 146 6.64 -22.74 -1.91
C THR A 146 7.56 -23.80 -1.29
N ARG A 147 7.30 -25.10 -1.54
CA ARG A 147 8.21 -26.19 -1.14
C ARG A 147 9.57 -26.09 -1.79
N ALA A 148 9.62 -25.83 -3.10
CA ALA A 148 10.87 -25.64 -3.84
C ALA A 148 11.65 -24.41 -3.34
N ALA A 149 10.95 -23.34 -3.00
CA ALA A 149 11.54 -22.15 -2.38
C ALA A 149 12.08 -22.40 -0.95
N GLY A 150 11.71 -23.53 -0.32
CA GLY A 150 12.18 -23.94 0.99
C GLY A 150 11.30 -23.52 2.17
N LEU A 151 10.06 -23.08 1.91
CA LEU A 151 9.12 -22.79 3.00
C LEU A 151 8.60 -24.10 3.63
N PRO A 152 8.45 -24.14 4.98
CA PRO A 152 7.94 -25.31 5.70
C PRO A 152 6.40 -25.37 5.60
N VAL A 153 5.87 -25.57 4.39
CA VAL A 153 4.42 -25.60 4.14
C VAL A 153 3.85 -27.02 4.16
N SER A 154 2.59 -27.13 4.53
CA SER A 154 1.77 -28.35 4.41
C SER A 154 0.61 -28.15 3.44
N ALA A 155 0.11 -29.26 2.90
CA ALA A 155 -1.15 -29.29 2.17
C ALA A 155 -2.24 -29.57 3.21
N ASP A 156 -2.94 -28.53 3.65
CA ASP A 156 -3.90 -28.62 4.74
C ASP A 156 -5.06 -27.67 4.49
N ALA A 157 -6.23 -28.25 4.23
CA ALA A 157 -7.49 -27.56 3.97
C ALA A 157 -8.33 -27.36 5.23
N ASP A 158 -7.82 -27.67 6.42
CA ASP A 158 -8.47 -27.40 7.70
C ASP A 158 -8.40 -25.90 8.05
N LEU A 159 -9.21 -25.14 7.31
CA LEU A 159 -9.47 -23.73 7.56
C LEU A 159 -10.83 -23.62 8.27
N ASP A 160 -10.84 -22.91 9.40
CA ASP A 160 -12.04 -22.65 10.19
C ASP A 160 -12.98 -21.65 9.49
N VAL A 161 -13.68 -22.12 8.45
CA VAL A 161 -14.61 -21.36 7.63
C VAL A 161 -15.91 -22.14 7.37
N PRO A 162 -17.07 -21.46 7.31
CA PRO A 162 -18.38 -22.10 7.13
C PRO A 162 -18.71 -22.37 5.65
N PHE A 163 -17.73 -22.84 4.88
CA PHE A 163 -17.90 -23.24 3.48
C PHE A 163 -16.82 -24.25 3.06
N PRO A 164 -17.05 -25.05 2.00
CA PRO A 164 -16.06 -25.99 1.52
C PRO A 164 -14.78 -25.30 1.04
N VAL A 165 -13.62 -25.85 1.44
CA VAL A 165 -12.31 -25.50 0.90
C VAL A 165 -11.80 -26.68 0.07
N HIS A 166 -11.43 -26.42 -1.18
CA HIS A 166 -11.12 -27.50 -2.14
C HIS A 166 -9.66 -27.94 -2.11
N ALA A 167 -8.76 -27.04 -1.73
CA ALA A 167 -7.33 -27.27 -1.50
C ALA A 167 -6.77 -26.10 -0.70
N ALA A 168 -5.67 -26.29 0.04
CA ALA A 168 -4.95 -25.17 0.63
C ALA A 168 -3.48 -25.48 0.92
N VAL A 169 -2.67 -24.44 0.83
CA VAL A 169 -1.30 -24.37 1.37
C VAL A 169 -1.39 -23.74 2.75
N ARG A 170 -0.80 -24.37 3.76
CA ARG A 170 -0.70 -23.84 5.12
C ARG A 170 0.75 -23.54 5.45
N LEU A 171 0.99 -22.39 6.08
CA LEU A 171 2.26 -22.02 6.69
C LEU A 171 2.03 -21.59 8.14
N ASP A 172 2.61 -22.30 9.09
CA ASP A 172 2.48 -22.00 10.53
C ASP A 172 3.37 -20.82 10.97
N ASP A 173 3.16 -20.36 12.21
CA ASP A 173 3.96 -19.33 12.88
C ASP A 173 4.05 -17.96 12.17
N GLN A 174 3.03 -17.61 11.39
CA GLN A 174 2.88 -16.26 10.83
C GLN A 174 2.23 -15.32 11.85
N ILE A 175 2.11 -14.03 11.55
CA ILE A 175 1.75 -13.02 12.54
C ILE A 175 0.55 -12.19 12.09
N ALA A 176 -0.33 -11.88 13.04
CA ALA A 176 -1.28 -10.78 12.94
C ALA A 176 -1.04 -9.77 14.06
N LEU A 177 -1.26 -8.48 13.78
CA LEU A 177 -1.09 -7.40 14.74
C LEU A 177 -1.93 -6.18 14.38
N HIS A 178 -2.11 -5.24 15.31
CA HIS A 178 -2.70 -3.94 15.03
C HIS A 178 -1.67 -3.03 14.32
N PRO A 179 -1.85 -2.72 13.02
CA PRO A 179 -0.80 -2.07 12.22
C PRO A 179 -0.50 -0.64 12.68
N VAL A 180 -1.51 0.18 12.98
CA VAL A 180 -1.29 1.55 13.46
C VAL A 180 -0.53 1.57 14.80
N ARG A 181 -0.89 0.72 15.77
CA ARG A 181 -0.17 0.63 17.05
C ARG A 181 1.29 0.21 16.85
N TYR A 182 1.55 -0.73 15.93
CA TYR A 182 2.90 -1.12 15.56
C TYR A 182 3.72 0.07 15.03
N LEU A 183 3.16 0.83 14.08
CA LEU A 183 3.83 1.99 13.48
C LEU A 183 4.06 3.12 14.49
N LEU A 184 3.11 3.37 15.39
CA LEU A 184 3.27 4.36 16.46
C LEU A 184 4.41 3.97 17.41
N GLY A 185 4.53 2.67 17.74
CA GLY A 185 5.64 2.13 18.53
C GLY A 185 6.99 2.30 17.83
N LEU A 186 7.08 1.95 16.53
CA LEU A 186 8.31 2.19 15.75
C LEU A 186 8.67 3.68 15.70
N ALA A 187 7.69 4.56 15.46
CA ALA A 187 7.94 6.00 15.40
C ALA A 187 8.38 6.57 16.76
N ALA A 188 7.91 6.01 17.88
CA ALA A 188 8.42 6.37 19.21
C ALA A 188 9.88 5.90 19.43
N ALA A 189 10.24 4.72 18.93
CA ALA A 189 11.62 4.22 19.01
C ALA A 189 12.62 5.01 18.13
N VAL A 190 12.15 5.56 17.00
CA VAL A 190 12.96 6.43 16.14
C VAL A 190 13.21 7.79 16.79
N ASP A 191 12.21 8.38 17.43
CA ASP A 191 12.32 9.73 18.00
C ASP A 191 13.37 9.81 19.14
N GLY A 192 14.13 10.91 19.22
CA GLY A 192 15.21 11.07 20.20
C GLY A 192 16.61 10.66 19.70
N ASP A 193 17.62 10.80 20.55
CA ASP A 193 19.05 10.55 20.25
C ASP A 193 19.56 11.28 19.00
N GLY A 194 19.09 12.51 18.78
CA GLY A 194 19.42 13.32 17.60
C GLY A 194 18.64 12.93 16.34
N SER A 195 17.72 11.96 16.42
CA SER A 195 16.75 11.63 15.37
C SER A 195 15.39 12.24 15.68
N ALA A 196 14.58 12.44 14.64
CA ALA A 196 13.26 13.07 14.77
C ALA A 196 12.25 12.49 13.77
N VAL A 197 10.98 12.47 14.18
CA VAL A 197 9.85 12.11 13.30
C VAL A 197 8.93 13.31 13.14
N PHE A 198 8.73 13.76 11.90
CA PHE A 198 7.89 14.89 11.54
C PHE A 198 6.62 14.43 10.83
N GLU A 199 5.47 14.96 11.26
CA GLU A 199 4.16 14.77 10.63
C GLU A 199 3.73 16.05 9.88
N HIS A 200 2.68 15.96 9.07
CA HIS A 200 2.11 17.09 8.31
C HIS A 200 3.15 17.86 7.48
N SER A 201 4.16 17.15 6.99
CA SER A 201 5.36 17.70 6.35
C SER A 201 5.52 17.12 4.96
N ARG A 202 4.62 17.47 4.05
CA ARG A 202 4.65 16.92 2.68
C ARG A 202 5.92 17.35 1.96
N VAL A 203 6.72 16.36 1.56
CA VAL A 203 7.88 16.58 0.70
C VAL A 203 7.42 16.94 -0.70
N GLU A 204 7.86 18.11 -1.17
CA GLU A 204 7.51 18.65 -2.48
C GLU A 204 8.65 18.56 -3.48
N ARG A 205 9.90 18.64 -3.00
CA ARG A 205 11.10 18.62 -3.83
C ARG A 205 12.23 17.85 -3.17
N LEU A 206 13.06 17.26 -4.03
CA LEU A 206 14.29 16.59 -3.67
C LEU A 206 15.42 17.13 -4.56
N HIS A 207 16.50 17.54 -3.93
CA HIS A 207 17.77 17.90 -4.55
C HIS A 207 18.79 16.82 -4.20
N ASP A 208 19.34 16.14 -5.21
CA ASP A 208 20.27 15.00 -5.08
C ASP A 208 21.75 15.41 -5.12
N GLY A 209 22.03 16.64 -4.67
CA GLY A 209 23.36 17.19 -4.49
C GLY A 209 24.13 16.53 -3.35
N GLU A 210 25.23 17.18 -2.94
CA GLU A 210 26.08 16.74 -1.83
C GLU A 210 26.25 17.91 -0.83
N PRO A 211 25.48 17.93 0.28
CA PRO A 211 24.47 16.94 0.69
C PRO A 211 23.19 16.98 -0.15
N CYS A 212 22.38 15.92 -0.07
CA CYS A 212 21.02 15.93 -0.58
C CYS A 212 20.16 16.89 0.27
N ARG A 213 19.13 17.48 -0.34
CA ARG A 213 18.16 18.35 0.35
C ARG A 213 16.73 17.96 0.02
N VAL A 214 15.91 17.81 1.06
CA VAL A 214 14.49 17.50 0.98
C VAL A 214 13.71 18.74 1.43
N ASP A 215 12.85 19.27 0.57
CA ASP A 215 12.07 20.49 0.85
C ASP A 215 10.59 20.16 1.09
N THR A 216 10.01 20.82 2.10
CA THR A 216 8.57 20.87 2.38
C THR A 216 8.09 22.32 2.29
N GLY A 217 6.80 22.56 2.55
CA GLY A 217 6.23 23.92 2.58
C GLY A 217 6.76 24.81 3.71
N GLU A 218 7.14 24.23 4.86
CA GLU A 218 7.51 24.99 6.08
C GLU A 218 8.97 24.77 6.53
N GLY A 219 9.69 23.82 5.93
CA GLY A 219 11.06 23.52 6.31
C GLY A 219 11.81 22.61 5.33
N SER A 220 13.08 22.36 5.61
CA SER A 220 13.95 21.51 4.80
C SER A 220 14.90 20.66 5.64
N VAL A 221 15.27 19.49 5.10
CA VAL A 221 16.29 18.59 5.68
C VAL A 221 17.44 18.45 4.69
N SER A 222 18.65 18.76 5.14
CA SER A 222 19.89 18.38 4.46
C SER A 222 20.41 17.05 5.02
N ALA A 223 20.70 16.09 4.14
CA ALA A 223 21.19 14.76 4.54
C ALA A 223 22.18 14.15 3.55
N ARG A 224 23.04 13.25 4.03
CA ARG A 224 24.03 12.55 3.20
C ARG A 224 23.36 11.50 2.30
N ARG A 225 22.32 10.85 2.82
CA ARG A 225 21.50 9.86 2.12
C ARG A 225 20.02 10.20 2.27
N VAL A 226 19.23 9.83 1.27
CA VAL A 226 17.76 9.94 1.30
C VAL A 226 17.15 8.58 0.97
N VAL A 227 16.22 8.11 1.80
CA VAL A 227 15.40 6.92 1.56
C VAL A 227 14.00 7.37 1.14
N VAL A 228 13.56 6.98 -0.05
CA VAL A 228 12.20 7.22 -0.56
C VAL A 228 11.36 5.99 -0.27
N ALA A 229 10.51 6.08 0.74
CA ALA A 229 9.64 5.01 1.25
C ALA A 229 8.15 5.42 1.19
N THR A 230 7.78 6.13 0.13
CA THR A 230 6.48 6.81 -0.02
C THR A 230 5.38 5.92 -0.60
N HIS A 231 5.48 4.59 -0.44
CA HIS A 231 4.61 3.60 -1.08
C HIS A 231 4.78 3.58 -2.62
N TYR A 232 4.31 4.62 -3.31
CA TYR A 232 4.66 4.93 -4.70
C TYR A 232 5.75 6.01 -4.72
N PRO A 233 6.88 5.86 -5.46
CA PRO A 233 7.93 6.86 -5.49
C PRO A 233 7.42 8.21 -6.04
N VAL A 234 7.47 9.26 -5.21
CA VAL A 234 6.88 10.58 -5.52
C VAL A 234 7.72 11.45 -6.45
N PHE A 235 8.92 11.01 -6.82
CA PHE A 235 9.80 11.75 -7.72
C PHE A 235 9.85 11.07 -9.09
N ASP A 236 9.55 11.80 -10.15
CA ASP A 236 9.57 11.31 -11.54
C ASP A 236 10.98 11.11 -12.10
N ARG A 237 11.84 10.44 -11.34
CA ARG A 237 13.18 10.00 -11.70
C ARG A 237 13.19 8.47 -11.74
N GLY A 238 14.07 7.86 -12.52
CA GLY A 238 14.18 6.39 -12.58
C GLY A 238 12.99 5.65 -13.23
N LEU A 239 12.05 6.39 -13.85
CA LEU A 239 10.91 5.85 -14.62
C LEU A 239 10.02 4.86 -13.84
N TYR A 240 9.87 5.03 -12.51
CA TYR A 240 8.96 4.20 -11.72
C TYR A 240 7.51 4.27 -12.21
N PHE A 241 7.11 5.43 -12.75
CA PHE A 241 5.78 5.62 -13.36
C PHE A 241 5.49 4.64 -14.51
N ALA A 242 6.52 4.19 -15.22
CA ALA A 242 6.39 3.26 -16.33
C ALA A 242 6.46 1.78 -15.90
N ARG A 243 6.78 1.51 -14.63
CA ARG A 243 7.20 0.19 -14.13
C ARG A 243 6.34 -0.33 -12.98
N LEU A 244 5.41 0.48 -12.50
CA LEU A 244 4.50 0.19 -11.39
C LEU A 244 3.06 0.39 -11.86
N GLU A 245 2.23 -0.60 -11.62
CA GLU A 245 0.77 -0.48 -11.71
C GLU A 245 0.16 -0.41 -10.31
N THR A 246 -0.96 0.28 -10.14
CA THR A 246 -1.61 0.41 -8.82
C THR A 246 -2.96 -0.27 -8.83
N THR A 247 -3.22 -1.04 -7.78
CA THR A 247 -4.52 -1.67 -7.56
C THR A 247 -5.10 -1.23 -6.23
N ARG A 248 -6.42 -1.06 -6.18
CA ARG A 248 -7.16 -0.76 -4.95
C ARG A 248 -7.95 -1.99 -4.52
N SER A 249 -7.99 -2.29 -3.23
CA SER A 249 -8.75 -3.40 -2.65
C SER A 249 -9.48 -2.94 -1.39
N TYR A 250 -10.59 -3.59 -1.07
CA TYR A 250 -11.54 -3.16 -0.04
C TYR A 250 -11.66 -4.20 1.06
N CYS A 251 -12.09 -3.75 2.23
CA CYS A 251 -12.26 -4.54 3.43
C CYS A 251 -13.51 -4.11 4.21
N VAL A 252 -14.16 -5.07 4.83
CA VAL A 252 -15.19 -4.85 5.85
C VAL A 252 -14.83 -5.60 7.12
N ALA A 253 -15.21 -5.06 8.28
CA ALA A 253 -15.25 -5.80 9.53
C ALA A 253 -16.68 -6.00 10.01
N ALA A 254 -16.95 -7.13 10.65
CA ALA A 254 -18.27 -7.52 11.11
C ALA A 254 -18.24 -8.16 12.50
N THR A 255 -19.25 -7.87 13.32
CA THR A 255 -19.58 -8.67 14.51
C THR A 255 -20.52 -9.81 14.11
N LEU A 256 -20.39 -10.94 14.80
CA LEU A 256 -21.22 -12.12 14.57
C LEU A 256 -22.24 -12.25 15.71
N ALA A 257 -23.49 -12.54 15.38
CA ALA A 257 -24.53 -12.81 16.38
C ALA A 257 -24.34 -14.19 17.02
N SER A 258 -23.74 -15.12 16.27
CA SER A 258 -23.37 -16.46 16.73
C SER A 258 -22.15 -17.01 15.96
N GLY A 259 -21.44 -17.96 16.59
CA GLY A 259 -20.20 -18.53 16.05
C GLY A 259 -18.96 -17.69 16.32
N GLU A 260 -17.82 -18.15 15.82
CA GLU A 260 -16.52 -17.48 15.97
C GLU A 260 -15.96 -17.10 14.58
N PRO A 261 -15.22 -15.98 14.47
CA PRO A 261 -14.54 -15.61 13.24
C PRO A 261 -13.29 -16.49 13.00
N PRO A 262 -12.80 -16.60 11.75
CA PRO A 262 -11.66 -17.45 11.42
C PRO A 262 -10.39 -17.02 12.15
N THR A 263 -9.68 -18.00 12.70
CA THR A 263 -8.43 -17.77 13.45
C THR A 263 -7.20 -17.58 12.54
N GLY A 264 -7.23 -18.22 11.36
CA GLY A 264 -6.15 -18.20 10.36
C GLY A 264 -6.12 -16.94 9.47
N LEU A 265 -4.96 -16.72 8.82
CA LEU A 265 -4.73 -15.62 7.89
C LEU A 265 -4.88 -16.14 6.45
N ALA A 266 -6.10 -16.17 5.94
CA ALA A 266 -6.41 -16.86 4.69
C ALA A 266 -6.60 -15.90 3.50
N ILE A 267 -6.23 -16.34 2.29
CA ILE A 267 -6.56 -15.67 1.03
C ILE A 267 -6.81 -16.70 -0.07
N SER A 268 -7.88 -16.51 -0.86
CA SER A 268 -8.14 -17.42 -1.98
C SER A 268 -7.18 -17.17 -3.15
N ALA A 269 -6.92 -18.20 -3.95
CA ALA A 269 -6.08 -18.11 -5.14
C ALA A 269 -6.79 -17.47 -6.35
N GLY A 270 -8.13 -17.48 -6.36
CA GLY A 270 -8.93 -16.96 -7.46
C GLY A 270 -9.05 -15.43 -7.55
N SER A 271 -9.71 -15.00 -8.63
CA SER A 271 -10.14 -13.62 -8.86
C SER A 271 -11.64 -13.60 -9.18
N PRO A 272 -12.48 -12.89 -8.40
CA PRO A 272 -12.14 -12.05 -7.25
C PRO A 272 -11.59 -12.87 -6.08
N SER A 273 -10.60 -12.32 -5.38
CA SER A 273 -10.02 -12.96 -4.20
C SER A 273 -10.82 -12.69 -2.93
N TRP A 274 -10.77 -13.64 -2.00
CA TRP A 274 -11.42 -13.60 -0.69
C TRP A 274 -10.38 -13.78 0.41
N SER A 275 -9.99 -12.67 1.02
CA SER A 275 -9.04 -12.61 2.12
C SER A 275 -9.79 -12.53 3.45
N LEU A 276 -9.48 -13.46 4.36
CA LEU A 276 -10.21 -13.65 5.62
C LEU A 276 -9.24 -13.61 6.81
N SER A 277 -9.68 -12.99 7.90
CA SER A 277 -8.97 -12.98 9.19
C SER A 277 -9.90 -12.47 10.28
N ALA A 278 -9.39 -12.38 11.51
CA ALA A 278 -10.10 -11.79 12.62
C ALA A 278 -9.22 -10.85 13.46
N TYR A 279 -9.85 -9.84 14.04
CA TYR A 279 -9.25 -8.97 15.06
C TYR A 279 -10.30 -8.59 16.10
N ASP A 280 -9.96 -8.77 17.38
CA ASP A 280 -10.82 -8.42 18.52
C ASP A 280 -12.26 -8.98 18.39
N GLY A 281 -12.35 -10.27 18.03
CA GLY A 281 -13.63 -10.96 17.83
C GLY A 281 -14.41 -10.57 16.56
N GLN A 282 -13.92 -9.62 15.76
CA GLN A 282 -14.56 -9.21 14.52
C GLN A 282 -14.00 -9.98 13.32
N LEU A 283 -14.90 -10.50 12.48
CA LEU A 283 -14.57 -11.05 11.17
C LEU A 283 -14.09 -9.93 10.26
N ILE A 284 -12.99 -10.15 9.54
CA ILE A 284 -12.49 -9.26 8.48
C ILE A 284 -12.57 -10.00 7.16
N VAL A 285 -13.26 -9.40 6.19
CA VAL A 285 -13.35 -9.89 4.81
C VAL A 285 -12.80 -8.80 3.89
N CYS A 286 -11.82 -9.16 3.06
CA CYS A 286 -11.21 -8.25 2.10
C CYS A 286 -11.14 -8.88 0.71
N GLY A 287 -11.14 -8.05 -0.33
CA GLY A 287 -11.12 -8.51 -1.71
C GLY A 287 -11.50 -7.40 -2.67
N ARG A 288 -12.21 -7.79 -3.75
CA ARG A 288 -12.80 -6.86 -4.73
C ARG A 288 -11.76 -5.88 -5.30
N GLY A 289 -10.58 -6.41 -5.60
CA GLY A 289 -9.48 -5.63 -6.15
C GLY A 289 -9.75 -5.20 -7.58
N HIS A 290 -9.37 -3.96 -7.92
CA HIS A 290 -9.39 -3.45 -9.30
C HIS A 290 -8.23 -2.48 -9.54
N SER A 291 -7.93 -2.17 -10.80
CA SER A 291 -6.97 -1.12 -11.14
C SER A 291 -7.46 0.21 -10.60
N THR A 292 -6.57 1.03 -10.04
CA THR A 292 -6.95 2.36 -9.53
C THR A 292 -7.58 3.19 -10.65
N GLY A 293 -8.60 4.00 -10.33
CA GLY A 293 -9.31 4.82 -11.32
C GLY A 293 -10.34 4.09 -12.19
N ASP A 294 -10.34 2.75 -12.22
CA ASP A 294 -11.45 1.99 -12.80
C ASP A 294 -12.70 2.08 -11.92
N PRO A 295 -13.92 2.00 -12.50
CA PRO A 295 -15.15 1.97 -11.72
C PRO A 295 -15.17 0.78 -10.75
N ALA A 296 -15.19 1.06 -9.45
CA ALA A 296 -15.15 0.04 -8.39
C ALA A 296 -16.43 -0.81 -8.29
N GLY A 297 -17.55 -0.35 -8.87
CA GLY A 297 -18.87 -0.90 -8.60
C GLY A 297 -19.29 -0.62 -7.15
N SER A 298 -19.70 -1.68 -6.45
CA SER A 298 -20.18 -1.65 -5.06
C SER A 298 -19.37 -2.64 -4.19
N PRO A 299 -18.06 -2.41 -4.01
CA PRO A 299 -17.17 -3.42 -3.45
C PRO A 299 -17.47 -3.72 -1.98
N TYR A 300 -17.95 -2.74 -1.21
CA TYR A 300 -18.32 -2.95 0.19
C TYR A 300 -19.59 -3.79 0.32
N GLU A 301 -20.57 -3.58 -0.55
CA GLU A 301 -21.81 -4.35 -0.62
C GLU A 301 -21.52 -5.80 -1.02
N ASP A 302 -20.61 -6.03 -1.97
CA ASP A 302 -20.17 -7.38 -2.36
C ASP A 302 -19.50 -8.14 -1.20
N LEU A 303 -18.63 -7.45 -0.43
CA LEU A 303 -17.97 -8.04 0.74
C LEU A 303 -18.95 -8.31 1.87
N GLU A 304 -19.89 -7.40 2.12
CA GLU A 304 -20.97 -7.59 3.09
C GLU A 304 -21.88 -8.76 2.70
N ALA A 305 -22.27 -8.86 1.43
CA ALA A 305 -23.08 -9.96 0.92
C ALA A 305 -22.36 -11.31 1.08
N PHE A 306 -21.06 -11.36 0.81
CA PHE A 306 -20.25 -12.55 1.06
C PHE A 306 -20.22 -12.91 2.55
N ALA A 307 -19.95 -11.95 3.43
CA ALA A 307 -19.92 -12.18 4.87
C ALA A 307 -21.28 -12.71 5.39
N ARG A 308 -22.39 -12.06 5.02
CA ARG A 308 -23.75 -12.45 5.43
C ARG A 308 -24.22 -13.78 4.86
N LYS A 309 -23.69 -14.19 3.71
CA LYS A 309 -24.00 -15.49 3.11
C LYS A 309 -23.38 -16.65 3.90
N HIS A 310 -22.22 -16.41 4.50
CA HIS A 310 -21.40 -17.47 5.10
C HIS A 310 -21.41 -17.44 6.63
N TRP A 311 -21.56 -16.28 7.26
CA TRP A 311 -21.64 -16.11 8.70
C TRP A 311 -22.93 -15.43 9.14
N ASP A 312 -23.33 -15.69 10.39
CA ASP A 312 -24.46 -15.02 11.06
C ASP A 312 -24.05 -13.62 11.53
N VAL A 313 -23.90 -12.70 10.57
CA VAL A 313 -23.44 -11.33 10.79
C VAL A 313 -24.51 -10.50 11.49
N GLU A 314 -24.20 -10.01 12.69
CA GLU A 314 -25.02 -9.05 13.42
C GLU A 314 -24.94 -7.67 12.77
N ALA A 315 -23.72 -7.14 12.62
CA ALA A 315 -23.49 -5.80 12.09
C ALA A 315 -22.18 -5.70 11.33
N ILE A 316 -22.17 -4.90 10.25
CA ILE A 316 -20.95 -4.38 9.65
C ILE A 316 -20.52 -3.15 10.46
N THR A 317 -19.32 -3.20 11.02
CA THR A 317 -18.83 -2.19 11.97
C THR A 317 -17.84 -1.22 11.32
N HIS A 318 -17.13 -1.65 10.28
CA HIS A 318 -16.04 -0.90 9.66
C HIS A 318 -15.96 -1.18 8.16
N ARG A 319 -15.49 -0.17 7.42
CA ARG A 319 -15.22 -0.22 5.98
C ARG A 319 -13.93 0.54 5.70
N TRP A 320 -13.01 -0.04 4.95
CA TRP A 320 -11.80 0.64 4.51
C TRP A 320 -11.23 0.02 3.25
N SER A 321 -10.32 0.75 2.63
CA SER A 321 -9.61 0.28 1.45
C SER A 321 -8.16 0.73 1.45
N ALA A 322 -7.32 -0.08 0.80
CA ALA A 322 -5.92 0.19 0.59
C ALA A 322 -5.60 0.12 -0.90
N GLN A 323 -4.52 0.80 -1.26
CA GLN A 323 -3.94 0.75 -2.59
C GLN A 323 -2.55 0.12 -2.48
N ASP A 324 -2.10 -0.56 -3.53
CA ASP A 324 -0.80 -1.19 -3.57
C ASP A 324 -0.19 -1.09 -4.98
N PRO A 325 1.07 -0.64 -5.12
CA PRO A 325 1.82 -0.74 -6.34
C PRO A 325 2.38 -2.16 -6.49
N THR A 326 2.27 -2.66 -7.71
CA THR A 326 2.90 -3.91 -8.16
C THR A 326 3.89 -3.56 -9.26
N SER A 327 5.09 -4.11 -9.17
CA SER A 327 6.06 -3.95 -10.25
C SER A 327 5.66 -4.78 -11.47
N TYR A 328 6.08 -4.33 -12.64
CA TYR A 328 5.85 -5.04 -13.90
C TYR A 328 6.35 -6.49 -13.93
N ASP A 329 7.29 -6.83 -13.06
CA ASP A 329 7.90 -8.14 -12.96
C ASP A 329 7.52 -8.91 -11.68
N HIS A 330 6.60 -8.41 -10.86
CA HIS A 330 6.15 -9.04 -9.62
C HIS A 330 7.28 -9.32 -8.60
N LEU A 331 8.17 -8.35 -8.41
CA LEU A 331 9.16 -8.32 -7.34
C LEU A 331 9.27 -6.90 -6.78
N PRO A 332 9.44 -6.71 -5.46
CA PRO A 332 9.65 -5.37 -4.93
C PRO A 332 10.92 -4.73 -5.50
N MET A 333 10.94 -3.40 -5.61
CA MET A 333 12.10 -2.63 -6.06
C MET A 333 12.75 -1.96 -4.84
N ILE A 334 13.92 -2.45 -4.44
CA ILE A 334 14.60 -2.09 -3.20
C ILE A 334 16.09 -1.85 -3.47
N GLY A 335 16.57 -0.64 -3.18
CA GLY A 335 17.98 -0.28 -3.37
C GLY A 335 18.18 1.12 -3.97
N PRO A 336 19.26 1.35 -4.75
CA PRO A 336 19.51 2.63 -5.43
C PRO A 336 18.33 3.13 -6.24
N TYR A 337 17.88 4.35 -5.98
CA TYR A 337 16.78 4.98 -6.71
C TYR A 337 17.15 5.22 -8.17
N LEU A 338 18.39 5.65 -8.41
CA LEU A 338 18.99 5.86 -9.73
C LEU A 338 20.17 4.91 -9.92
N PRO A 339 20.45 4.47 -11.16
CA PRO A 339 21.63 3.66 -11.45
C PRO A 339 22.91 4.35 -10.96
N GLY A 340 23.73 3.62 -10.21
CA GLY A 340 25.02 4.11 -9.69
C GLY A 340 24.93 5.15 -8.56
N SER A 341 23.73 5.56 -8.14
CA SER A 341 23.57 6.43 -6.97
C SER A 341 23.67 5.62 -5.69
N ASP A 342 24.50 6.08 -4.76
CA ASP A 342 24.48 5.60 -3.38
C ASP A 342 23.63 6.54 -2.49
N ARG A 343 23.50 7.82 -2.88
CA ARG A 343 22.80 8.86 -2.12
C ARG A 343 21.30 8.72 -2.01
N LEU A 344 20.64 8.24 -3.07
CA LEU A 344 19.18 8.14 -3.12
C LEU A 344 18.78 6.67 -3.20
N LEU A 345 17.96 6.24 -2.24
CA LEU A 345 17.48 4.86 -2.11
C LEU A 345 15.95 4.82 -2.21
N VAL A 346 15.39 3.66 -2.57
CA VAL A 346 13.95 3.43 -2.69
C VAL A 346 13.56 2.07 -2.12
N ALA A 347 12.34 1.98 -1.59
CA ALA A 347 11.63 0.72 -1.42
C ALA A 347 10.16 0.89 -1.83
N THR A 348 9.73 0.11 -2.82
CA THR A 348 8.38 0.19 -3.40
C THR A 348 7.96 -1.15 -4.04
N GLY A 349 6.72 -1.25 -4.50
CA GLY A 349 6.23 -2.39 -5.27
C GLY A 349 6.02 -3.64 -4.41
N PHE A 350 5.50 -3.50 -3.20
CA PHE A 350 5.35 -4.62 -2.26
C PHE A 350 4.17 -5.56 -2.55
N MET A 351 3.39 -5.32 -3.61
CA MET A 351 2.37 -6.25 -4.13
C MET A 351 1.34 -6.70 -3.07
N LYS A 352 0.84 -5.76 -2.24
CA LYS A 352 -0.12 -6.02 -1.13
C LYS A 352 0.47 -6.64 0.14
N TRP A 353 1.76 -7.01 0.14
CA TRP A 353 2.40 -7.73 1.25
C TRP A 353 3.38 -6.86 2.04
N GLY A 354 3.06 -5.56 2.14
CA GLY A 354 3.95 -4.54 2.69
C GLY A 354 4.47 -4.80 4.10
N LEU A 355 3.73 -5.43 5.01
CA LEU A 355 4.21 -5.61 6.38
C LEU A 355 5.44 -6.52 6.48
N ALA A 356 5.45 -7.66 5.79
CA ALA A 356 6.62 -8.54 5.76
C ALA A 356 7.68 -8.00 4.78
N THR A 357 7.26 -7.60 3.58
CA THR A 357 8.16 -7.22 2.49
C THR A 357 8.90 -5.91 2.77
N ALA A 358 8.23 -4.90 3.32
CA ALA A 358 8.89 -3.66 3.70
C ALA A 358 9.87 -3.84 4.86
N THR A 359 9.60 -4.80 5.75
CA THR A 359 10.46 -5.07 6.90
C THR A 359 11.81 -5.64 6.46
N PHE A 360 11.84 -6.60 5.51
CA PHE A 360 13.12 -7.03 4.94
C PHE A 360 13.69 -5.99 3.96
N ALA A 361 12.86 -5.18 3.30
CA ALA A 361 13.37 -4.09 2.46
C ALA A 361 14.21 -3.11 3.29
N ALA A 362 13.78 -2.82 4.51
CA ALA A 362 14.51 -1.97 5.43
C ALA A 362 15.90 -2.52 5.79
N THR A 363 16.09 -3.84 5.85
CA THR A 363 17.43 -4.43 6.09
C THR A 363 18.35 -4.24 4.89
N ILE A 364 17.84 -4.47 3.68
CA ILE A 364 18.58 -4.21 2.44
C ILE A 364 19.02 -2.74 2.36
N LEU A 365 18.12 -1.81 2.70
CA LEU A 365 18.41 -0.39 2.71
C LEU A 365 19.43 0.01 3.78
N ALA A 366 19.31 -0.52 4.99
CA ALA A 366 20.24 -0.27 6.09
C ALA A 366 21.64 -0.80 5.76
N ASP A 367 21.73 -1.99 5.14
CA ASP A 367 22.99 -2.56 4.68
C ASP A 367 23.62 -1.73 3.56
N ALA A 368 22.81 -1.23 2.62
CA ALA A 368 23.28 -0.36 1.53
C ALA A 368 23.82 1.00 2.03
N VAL A 369 23.24 1.55 3.11
CA VAL A 369 23.78 2.77 3.76
C VAL A 369 25.08 2.46 4.49
N ALA A 370 25.15 1.31 5.19
CA ALA A 370 26.34 0.87 5.91
C ALA A 370 27.49 0.38 5.00
N GLY A 371 27.24 0.17 3.70
CA GLY A 371 28.21 -0.47 2.80
C GLY A 371 28.41 -1.97 3.09
N THR A 372 27.45 -2.61 3.76
CA THR A 372 27.49 -4.04 4.10
C THR A 372 26.89 -4.86 2.94
N PRO A 373 27.55 -5.95 2.50
CA PRO A 373 26.97 -6.85 1.51
C PRO A 373 25.68 -7.50 2.03
N ASN A 374 24.61 -7.41 1.25
CA ASN A 374 23.33 -8.07 1.56
C ASN A 374 23.02 -9.16 0.51
N PRO A 375 22.66 -10.39 0.93
CA PRO A 375 22.45 -11.51 0.01
C PRO A 375 21.27 -11.34 -0.94
N TRP A 376 20.33 -10.44 -0.64
CA TRP A 376 19.11 -10.23 -1.41
C TRP A 376 19.15 -8.97 -2.29
N ALA A 377 20.14 -8.09 -2.11
CA ALA A 377 20.17 -6.77 -2.76
C ALA A 377 20.12 -6.85 -4.30
N SER A 378 20.81 -7.82 -4.91
CA SER A 378 20.83 -8.00 -6.36
C SER A 378 19.47 -8.45 -6.91
N VAL A 379 18.78 -9.33 -6.18
CA VAL A 379 17.47 -9.89 -6.55
C VAL A 379 16.42 -8.78 -6.60
N PHE A 380 16.43 -7.88 -5.62
CA PHE A 380 15.43 -6.82 -5.48
C PHE A 380 15.84 -5.47 -6.04
N SER A 381 17.04 -5.37 -6.63
CA SER A 381 17.53 -4.12 -7.21
C SER A 381 16.49 -3.49 -8.15
N PRO A 382 16.20 -2.18 -8.03
CA PRO A 382 15.34 -1.49 -8.98
C PRO A 382 15.93 -1.50 -10.40
N HIS A 383 17.20 -1.85 -10.59
CA HIS A 383 17.87 -1.86 -11.89
C HIS A 383 18.09 -3.26 -12.45
N ARG A 384 17.44 -4.28 -11.87
CA ARG A 384 17.42 -5.64 -12.40
C ARG A 384 16.72 -5.69 -13.76
N LEU A 385 17.09 -6.66 -14.58
CA LEU A 385 16.46 -6.92 -15.88
C LEU A 385 15.65 -8.22 -15.80
N SER A 386 14.38 -8.14 -16.24
CA SER A 386 13.51 -9.31 -16.41
C SER A 386 13.05 -9.36 -17.87
N LEU A 387 13.74 -10.17 -18.69
CA LEU A 387 13.41 -10.32 -20.11
C LEU A 387 12.01 -10.92 -20.33
N LYS A 388 11.61 -11.85 -19.47
CA LYS A 388 10.28 -12.49 -19.51
C LYS A 388 9.13 -11.51 -19.22
N SER A 389 9.41 -10.40 -18.51
CA SER A 389 8.38 -9.42 -18.11
C SER A 389 8.36 -8.16 -19.01
N LEU A 390 9.16 -8.12 -20.08
CA LEU A 390 9.13 -7.02 -21.05
C LEU A 390 7.76 -6.80 -21.72
N PRO A 391 6.99 -7.85 -22.08
CA PRO A 391 5.64 -7.66 -22.62
C PRO A 391 4.70 -6.95 -21.64
N ASP A 392 4.80 -7.26 -20.35
CA ASP A 392 3.99 -6.61 -19.30
C ASP A 392 4.35 -5.13 -19.16
N LEU A 393 5.63 -4.79 -19.24
CA LEU A 393 6.09 -3.40 -19.25
C LEU A 393 5.49 -2.61 -20.43
N LEU A 394 5.49 -3.20 -21.63
CA LEU A 394 4.87 -2.58 -22.82
C LEU A 394 3.35 -2.41 -22.65
N ARG A 395 2.67 -3.42 -22.10
CA ARG A 395 1.24 -3.40 -21.83
C ARG A 395 0.87 -2.26 -20.86
N MET A 396 1.59 -2.15 -19.73
CA MET A 396 1.40 -1.09 -18.73
C MET A 396 1.50 0.31 -19.35
N ASN A 397 2.51 0.53 -20.19
CA ASN A 397 2.68 1.83 -20.82
C ASN A 397 1.65 2.12 -21.92
N ALA A 398 1.15 1.07 -22.60
CA ALA A 398 0.07 1.20 -23.57
C ALA A 398 -1.26 1.58 -22.91
N SER A 399 -1.63 0.96 -21.78
CA SER A 399 -2.84 1.33 -21.02
C SER A 399 -2.77 2.77 -20.53
N THR A 400 -1.63 3.21 -19.98
CA THR A 400 -1.43 4.60 -19.55
C THR A 400 -1.59 5.60 -20.71
N GLY A 401 -1.08 5.27 -21.90
CA GLY A 401 -1.26 6.10 -23.10
C GLY A 401 -2.72 6.19 -23.55
N LEU A 402 -3.45 5.07 -23.49
CA LEU A 402 -4.89 5.03 -23.77
C LEU A 402 -5.68 5.85 -22.75
N ASP A 403 -5.35 5.79 -21.46
CA ASP A 403 -6.05 6.57 -20.43
C ASP A 403 -5.78 8.07 -20.57
N LEU A 404 -4.54 8.46 -20.90
CA LEU A 404 -4.16 9.85 -21.13
C LEU A 404 -4.93 10.47 -22.30
N VAL A 405 -5.17 9.72 -23.39
CA VAL A 405 -5.81 10.21 -24.63
C VAL A 405 -7.31 9.94 -24.65
N GLY A 406 -7.73 8.70 -24.39
CA GLY A 406 -9.12 8.25 -24.48
C GLY A 406 -10.05 8.99 -23.52
N ALA A 407 -9.61 9.26 -22.29
CA ALA A 407 -10.41 10.03 -21.33
C ALA A 407 -10.67 11.48 -21.80
N ARG A 408 -9.77 12.06 -22.62
CA ARG A 408 -9.95 13.41 -23.17
C ARG A 408 -11.04 13.46 -24.24
N VAL A 409 -11.27 12.34 -24.93
CA VAL A 409 -12.26 12.22 -26.03
C VAL A 409 -13.65 11.83 -25.53
N LYS A 410 -13.78 11.17 -24.36
CA LYS A 410 -15.09 10.87 -23.76
C LYS A 410 -15.94 12.16 -23.62
N PRO A 411 -17.26 12.15 -23.85
CA PRO A 411 -18.10 13.32 -23.58
C PRO A 411 -18.09 13.72 -22.09
N ALA A 412 -18.57 14.93 -21.79
CA ALA A 412 -18.95 15.28 -20.42
C ALA A 412 -20.28 14.61 -20.09
N ASP A 413 -20.51 14.29 -18.82
CA ASP A 413 -21.74 13.65 -18.35
C ASP A 413 -22.92 14.64 -18.41
N ALA A 414 -22.63 15.94 -18.19
CA ALA A 414 -23.62 17.01 -18.21
C ALA A 414 -23.00 18.35 -18.66
N SER A 415 -23.89 19.30 -19.02
CA SER A 415 -23.53 20.69 -19.32
C SER A 415 -23.58 21.63 -18.13
N SER A 416 -24.28 21.26 -17.04
CA SER A 416 -24.33 22.00 -15.77
C SER A 416 -24.35 21.04 -14.58
N SER A 417 -24.18 21.58 -13.37
CA SER A 417 -24.22 20.83 -12.12
C SER A 417 -25.59 20.85 -11.41
N ASP A 418 -26.59 21.50 -12.01
CA ASP A 418 -27.92 21.71 -11.43
C ASP A 418 -28.59 20.40 -10.98
N ASP A 419 -28.55 19.38 -11.85
CA ASP A 419 -29.22 18.09 -11.64
C ASP A 419 -28.33 17.02 -10.97
N LEU A 420 -27.13 17.39 -10.48
CA LEU A 420 -26.24 16.44 -9.82
C LEU A 420 -26.85 16.00 -8.47
N PRO A 421 -27.14 14.70 -8.23
CA PRO A 421 -27.68 14.27 -6.95
C PRO A 421 -26.66 14.38 -5.82
N ALA A 422 -27.15 14.58 -4.59
CA ALA A 422 -26.31 14.58 -3.39
C ALA A 422 -25.58 13.24 -3.22
N GLY A 423 -24.30 13.30 -2.88
CA GLY A 423 -23.40 12.15 -2.75
C GLY A 423 -22.84 11.61 -4.07
N GLN A 424 -23.08 12.27 -5.20
CA GLN A 424 -22.60 11.84 -6.51
C GLN A 424 -21.64 12.86 -7.14
N ALA A 425 -20.91 12.43 -8.18
CA ALA A 425 -20.07 13.31 -8.97
C ALA A 425 -20.31 13.14 -10.47
N HIS A 426 -20.23 14.24 -11.22
CA HIS A 426 -20.28 14.28 -12.69
C HIS A 426 -19.06 14.97 -13.26
N VAL A 427 -18.73 14.62 -14.51
CA VAL A 427 -17.83 15.41 -15.34
C VAL A 427 -18.62 16.47 -16.09
N VAL A 428 -18.34 17.74 -15.82
CA VAL A 428 -18.99 18.90 -16.44
C VAL A 428 -18.01 19.61 -17.39
N ARG A 429 -18.53 20.16 -18.48
CA ARG A 429 -17.74 20.98 -19.42
C ARG A 429 -17.72 22.43 -18.95
N ASP A 430 -16.53 23.00 -18.78
CA ASP A 430 -16.34 24.44 -18.58
C ASP A 430 -15.57 25.00 -19.80
N GLY A 431 -15.73 26.29 -20.13
CA GLY A 431 -15.12 26.90 -21.33
C GLY A 431 -13.59 26.72 -21.45
N LEU A 432 -12.91 26.32 -20.37
CA LEU A 432 -11.48 26.00 -20.29
C LEU A 432 -11.14 24.50 -20.37
N GLY A 433 -12.12 23.58 -20.41
CA GLY A 433 -11.91 22.13 -20.45
C GLY A 433 -13.00 21.30 -19.76
N LYS A 434 -12.61 20.22 -19.07
CA LYS A 434 -13.50 19.40 -18.24
C LYS A 434 -13.17 19.60 -16.76
N MET A 435 -14.20 19.65 -15.93
CA MET A 435 -14.09 19.67 -14.47
C MET A 435 -14.88 18.51 -13.85
N GLY A 436 -14.39 18.03 -12.72
CA GLY A 436 -15.14 17.10 -11.87
C GLY A 436 -15.94 17.92 -10.89
N VAL A 437 -17.23 17.60 -10.74
CA VAL A 437 -18.11 18.25 -9.78
C VAL A 437 -18.71 17.17 -8.90
N TYR A 438 -18.52 17.28 -7.59
CA TYR A 438 -19.16 16.45 -6.58
C TYR A 438 -20.18 17.27 -5.81
N ARG A 439 -21.36 16.71 -5.53
CA ARG A 439 -22.33 17.32 -4.60
C ARG A 439 -22.29 16.56 -3.29
N ASP A 440 -22.02 17.26 -2.19
CA ASP A 440 -22.03 16.63 -0.87
C ASP A 440 -23.45 16.33 -0.37
N ARG A 441 -23.56 15.73 0.82
CA ARG A 441 -24.86 15.41 1.43
C ARG A 441 -25.61 16.63 1.95
N ALA A 442 -24.93 17.76 2.17
CA ALA A 442 -25.54 19.02 2.54
C ALA A 442 -26.04 19.81 1.30
N GLY A 443 -25.67 19.37 0.09
CA GLY A 443 -26.03 19.98 -1.18
C GLY A 443 -24.97 20.94 -1.74
N GLU A 444 -23.84 21.11 -1.06
CA GLU A 444 -22.71 21.94 -1.50
C GLU A 444 -21.99 21.29 -2.69
N LEU A 445 -21.55 22.11 -3.63
CA LEU A 445 -20.85 21.68 -4.83
C LEU A 445 -19.35 21.89 -4.69
N HIS A 446 -18.59 20.84 -4.97
CA HIS A 446 -17.12 20.82 -4.96
C HIS A 446 -16.62 20.62 -6.39
N GLY A 447 -15.96 21.63 -6.94
CA GLY A 447 -15.43 21.61 -8.30
C GLY A 447 -13.90 21.53 -8.33
N VAL A 448 -13.37 20.62 -9.13
CA VAL A 448 -11.91 20.45 -9.31
C VAL A 448 -11.54 20.24 -10.78
N SER A 449 -10.29 20.55 -11.12
CA SER A 449 -9.73 20.13 -12.40
C SER A 449 -9.60 18.60 -12.45
N LEU A 450 -10.03 17.99 -13.54
CA LEU A 450 -9.81 16.55 -13.74
C LEU A 450 -8.36 16.21 -14.08
N ARG A 451 -7.50 17.19 -14.34
CA ARG A 451 -6.12 16.93 -14.74
C ARG A 451 -5.27 16.68 -13.51
N CYS A 452 -4.87 15.43 -13.32
CA CYS A 452 -3.94 15.01 -12.27
C CYS A 452 -2.65 15.85 -12.31
N THR A 453 -2.22 16.33 -11.14
CA THR A 453 -1.03 17.18 -10.96
C THR A 453 0.30 16.43 -11.02
N HIS A 454 0.28 15.10 -11.14
CA HIS A 454 1.45 14.27 -11.40
C HIS A 454 1.87 14.39 -12.87
N LEU A 455 1.29 13.59 -13.77
CA LEU A 455 1.63 13.57 -15.20
C LEU A 455 0.47 13.98 -16.13
N GLY A 456 -0.63 14.51 -15.59
CA GLY A 456 -1.70 15.11 -16.39
C GLY A 456 -2.74 14.14 -16.96
N CYS A 457 -2.83 12.92 -16.44
CA CYS A 457 -3.95 12.02 -16.68
C CYS A 457 -5.26 12.58 -16.14
N LEU A 458 -6.39 12.17 -16.71
CA LEU A 458 -7.69 12.56 -16.18
C LEU A 458 -8.08 11.65 -15.02
N VAL A 459 -8.38 12.23 -13.86
CA VAL A 459 -8.89 11.49 -12.70
C VAL A 459 -10.33 11.05 -12.91
N ALA A 460 -10.71 9.95 -12.28
CA ALA A 460 -12.06 9.41 -12.25
C ALA A 460 -12.61 9.42 -10.82
N PHE A 461 -13.92 9.57 -10.67
CA PHE A 461 -14.53 9.57 -9.34
C PHE A 461 -14.72 8.13 -8.82
N ASN A 462 -14.21 7.86 -7.63
CA ASN A 462 -14.44 6.65 -6.88
C ASN A 462 -15.55 6.88 -5.86
N ALA A 463 -16.76 6.44 -6.19
CA ALA A 463 -17.94 6.61 -5.33
C ALA A 463 -17.84 5.83 -4.01
N ALA A 464 -17.11 4.71 -3.97
CA ALA A 464 -16.96 3.90 -2.74
C ALA A 464 -16.15 4.63 -1.66
N GLU A 465 -15.19 5.47 -2.06
CA GLU A 465 -14.33 6.24 -1.16
C GLU A 465 -14.62 7.74 -1.14
N THR A 466 -15.47 8.22 -2.05
CA THR A 466 -15.71 9.65 -2.28
C THR A 466 -14.41 10.40 -2.62
N THR A 467 -13.66 9.86 -3.60
CA THR A 467 -12.34 10.41 -4.01
C THR A 467 -12.21 10.56 -5.52
N TRP A 468 -11.28 11.40 -5.96
CA TRP A 468 -10.81 11.46 -7.33
C TRP A 468 -9.53 10.66 -7.47
N ASP A 469 -9.56 9.59 -8.26
CA ASP A 469 -8.48 8.63 -8.41
C ASP A 469 -7.90 8.70 -9.82
N CYS A 470 -6.57 8.80 -9.92
CA CYS A 470 -5.84 8.84 -11.20
C CYS A 470 -5.58 7.41 -11.71
N PRO A 471 -6.10 7.02 -12.89
CA PRO A 471 -5.96 5.65 -13.38
C PRO A 471 -4.53 5.27 -13.79
N CYS A 472 -3.71 6.25 -14.16
CA CYS A 472 -2.36 5.99 -14.67
C CYS A 472 -1.39 5.48 -13.59
N HIS A 473 -1.31 6.20 -12.46
CA HIS A 473 -0.26 5.98 -11.45
C HIS A 473 -0.80 5.99 -10.02
N GLY A 474 -2.13 6.05 -9.85
CA GLY A 474 -2.77 5.87 -8.55
C GLY A 474 -2.76 7.09 -7.61
N SER A 475 -2.49 8.30 -8.10
CA SER A 475 -2.69 9.51 -7.28
C SER A 475 -4.15 9.66 -6.88
N ARG A 476 -4.41 10.00 -5.61
CA ARG A 476 -5.76 10.17 -5.08
C ARG A 476 -5.93 11.54 -4.44
N PHE A 477 -7.11 12.10 -4.63
CA PHE A 477 -7.48 13.41 -4.13
C PHE A 477 -8.85 13.37 -3.48
N ASP A 478 -9.07 14.20 -2.47
CA ASP A 478 -10.41 14.40 -1.93
C ASP A 478 -11.27 15.24 -2.89
N VAL A 479 -12.53 15.44 -2.53
CA VAL A 479 -13.51 16.19 -3.35
C VAL A 479 -13.14 17.65 -3.61
N ASP A 480 -12.30 18.24 -2.75
CA ASP A 480 -11.78 19.60 -2.88
C ASP A 480 -10.42 19.67 -3.58
N GLY A 481 -9.85 18.51 -3.93
CA GLY A 481 -8.61 18.36 -4.66
C GLY A 481 -7.38 18.19 -3.76
N ALA A 482 -7.50 18.14 -2.44
CA ALA A 482 -6.37 17.90 -1.55
C ALA A 482 -5.76 16.51 -1.80
N VAL A 483 -4.44 16.41 -1.74
CA VAL A 483 -3.73 15.14 -1.99
C VAL A 483 -3.94 14.17 -0.84
N LEU A 484 -4.57 13.04 -1.13
CA LEU A 484 -4.73 11.92 -0.20
C LEU A 484 -3.60 10.90 -0.36
N GLU A 485 -3.25 10.56 -1.60
CA GLU A 485 -2.24 9.55 -1.90
C GLU A 485 -1.43 9.95 -3.15
N GLY A 486 -0.12 9.72 -3.10
CA GLY A 486 0.81 10.02 -4.19
C GLY A 486 0.64 9.10 -5.41
N PRO A 487 1.41 9.30 -6.49
CA PRO A 487 2.63 10.13 -6.57
C PRO A 487 2.44 11.65 -6.63
N ALA A 488 1.25 12.17 -6.92
CA ALA A 488 1.02 13.61 -6.90
C ALA A 488 1.40 14.22 -5.54
N THR A 489 2.15 15.33 -5.55
CA THR A 489 2.52 16.07 -4.34
C THR A 489 1.78 17.41 -4.21
N ARG A 490 0.97 17.78 -5.21
CA ARG A 490 0.21 19.03 -5.26
C ARG A 490 -1.28 18.77 -5.43
N PRO A 491 -2.16 19.58 -4.84
CA PRO A 491 -3.60 19.40 -4.95
C PRO A 491 -4.10 19.64 -6.38
N LEU A 492 -5.23 19.04 -6.75
CA LEU A 492 -5.97 19.41 -7.95
C LEU A 492 -6.42 20.89 -7.83
N PRO A 493 -6.27 21.71 -8.87
CA PRO A 493 -6.79 23.08 -8.84
C PRO A 493 -8.32 23.10 -8.66
N ARG A 494 -8.81 23.89 -7.69
CA ARG A 494 -10.25 24.13 -7.51
C ARG A 494 -10.85 24.85 -8.73
N ARG A 495 -12.12 24.58 -9.00
CA ARG A 495 -12.94 25.17 -10.07
C ARG A 495 -14.29 25.55 -9.51
N GLU A 496 -14.83 26.69 -9.91
CA GLU A 496 -16.19 27.08 -9.52
C GLU A 496 -17.21 26.19 -10.24
N PRO A 497 -18.06 25.44 -9.51
CA PRO A 497 -19.18 24.71 -10.09
C PRO A 497 -20.16 25.70 -10.73
N LYS A 498 -20.67 25.36 -11.91
CA LYS A 498 -21.65 26.17 -12.65
C LYS A 498 -23.03 25.55 -12.64
#